data_AF-A0A9J6EXU3-F1
#
_entry.id   AF-A0A9J6EXU3-F1
#
_cell.length_a   1.000
_cell.length_b   1.000
_cell.length_c   1.000
_cell.angle_alpha   90.00
_cell.angle_beta   90.00
_cell.angle_gamma   90.00
#
_symmetry.space_group_name_H-M   'P 1'
#
loop_
_entity.id
_entity.type
_entity.pdbx_description
1 polymer ?
#
loop_
_entity_poly.entity_id
_entity_poly.type
_entity_poly.pdbx_seq_one_letter_code
_entity_poly.pdbx_strand_id
1 'polypeptide(L)'
;MFEVRNLSSYELTPAECQVLSRGLNFNQAKQPDTRKVVCAVENAIGLLGESERDEVRTRAVGILSRIRKSGCQQVLSEDEEKAIKALHKNKKIAVLPADKGDVTVVLDRSTYESKMTEIVGDCTTYAKINKDPTSKVQTGLQKTLSSIFQTLPASAKKVKLPAAVHQWFCSSDIRFTEDSQKRNASKTHSRFH
;
A
#
# COMPACT_ATOMS: atom_id res chain seq x y z
N MET A 1 11.87 -0.88 -17.31
CA MET A 1 10.74 -1.55 -17.98
C MET A 1 10.73 -2.97 -17.45
N PHE A 2 9.61 -3.39 -16.88
CA PHE A 2 9.46 -4.70 -16.26
C PHE A 2 9.40 -5.77 -17.36
N GLU A 3 10.01 -6.93 -17.10
CA GLU A 3 9.89 -8.08 -18.00
C GLU A 3 8.50 -8.72 -17.83
N VAL A 4 7.88 -9.15 -18.93
CA VAL A 4 6.57 -9.81 -18.89
C VAL A 4 6.74 -11.27 -19.29
N ARG A 5 6.37 -12.18 -18.39
CA ARG A 5 6.39 -13.63 -18.64
C ARG A 5 4.96 -14.16 -18.71
N ASN A 6 4.55 -14.54 -19.92
CA ASN A 6 3.27 -15.19 -20.11
C ASN A 6 3.42 -16.72 -19.94
N LEU A 7 2.75 -17.26 -18.93
CA LEU A 7 2.65 -18.69 -18.62
C LEU A 7 1.18 -19.16 -18.68
N SER A 8 0.28 -18.30 -19.15
CA SER A 8 -1.13 -18.61 -19.31
C SER A 8 -1.42 -19.12 -20.73
N SER A 9 -2.57 -19.77 -20.88
CA SER A 9 -3.14 -20.13 -22.19
C SER A 9 -3.65 -18.93 -23.00
N TYR A 10 -3.67 -17.73 -22.41
CA TYR A 10 -4.17 -16.53 -23.04
C TYR A 10 -3.07 -15.80 -23.81
N GLU A 11 -3.32 -15.53 -25.09
CA GLU A 11 -2.41 -14.77 -25.95
C GLU A 11 -2.55 -13.27 -25.67
N LEU A 12 -1.47 -12.67 -25.15
CA LEU A 12 -1.42 -11.24 -24.85
C LEU A 12 -1.20 -10.44 -26.13
N THR A 13 -2.00 -9.39 -26.30
CA THR A 13 -1.79 -8.42 -27.38
C THR A 13 -0.54 -7.56 -27.11
N PRO A 14 0.08 -6.96 -28.13
CA PRO A 14 1.24 -6.08 -27.94
C PRO A 14 0.97 -4.90 -26.99
N ALA A 15 -0.24 -4.34 -27.03
CA ALA A 15 -0.67 -3.27 -26.13
C ALA A 15 -0.78 -3.76 -24.66
N GLU A 16 -1.27 -4.98 -24.44
CA GLU A 16 -1.31 -5.58 -23.10
C GLU A 16 0.09 -5.86 -22.56
N CYS A 17 0.99 -6.39 -23.39
CA CYS A 17 2.40 -6.56 -23.02
C CYS A 17 3.05 -5.23 -22.65
N GLN A 18 2.79 -4.16 -23.41
CA GLN A 18 3.31 -2.83 -23.13
C GLN A 18 2.80 -2.29 -21.79
N VAL A 19 1.50 -2.41 -21.52
CA VAL A 19 0.90 -2.02 -20.24
C VAL A 19 1.53 -2.79 -19.08
N LEU A 20 1.64 -4.12 -19.20
CA LEU A 20 2.20 -4.97 -18.15
C LEU A 20 3.69 -4.68 -17.88
N SER A 21 4.43 -4.27 -18.92
CA SER A 21 5.84 -3.88 -18.81
C SER A 21 6.08 -2.55 -18.08
N ARG A 22 5.03 -1.74 -17.86
CA ARG A 22 5.11 -0.53 -17.01
C ARG A 22 5.08 -0.88 -15.51
N GLY A 23 4.70 -2.11 -15.18
CA GLY A 23 4.64 -2.63 -13.81
C GLY A 23 3.28 -2.43 -13.15
N LEU A 24 3.00 -3.24 -12.13
CA LEU A 24 1.71 -3.22 -11.42
C LEU A 24 1.51 -1.98 -10.54
N ASN A 25 2.61 -1.33 -10.13
CA ASN A 25 2.58 -0.08 -9.37
C ASN A 25 2.55 1.18 -10.26
N PHE A 26 2.30 1.02 -11.56
CA PHE A 26 2.25 2.15 -12.47
C PHE A 26 1.08 3.07 -12.14
N ASN A 27 1.39 4.30 -11.73
CA ASN A 27 0.40 5.30 -11.42
C ASN A 27 -0.14 5.94 -12.70
N GLN A 28 -1.39 5.68 -13.02
CA GLN A 28 -2.13 6.47 -14.00
C GLN A 28 -2.33 7.86 -13.40
N ALA A 29 -1.55 8.84 -13.85
CA ALA A 29 -1.69 10.23 -13.42
C ALA A 29 -3.06 10.77 -13.85
N LYS A 30 -4.08 10.49 -13.05
CA LYS A 30 -5.41 11.07 -13.20
C LYS A 30 -5.36 12.49 -12.65
N GLN A 31 -6.02 13.41 -13.36
CA GLN A 31 -6.19 14.77 -12.87
C GLN A 31 -6.78 14.73 -11.45
N PRO A 32 -6.20 15.50 -10.50
CA PRO A 32 -6.74 15.55 -9.15
C PRO A 32 -8.18 16.06 -9.20
N ASP A 33 -9.05 15.46 -8.38
CA ASP A 33 -10.44 15.90 -8.28
C ASP A 33 -10.49 17.32 -7.70
N THR A 34 -10.67 18.29 -8.60
CA THR A 34 -10.68 19.71 -8.26
C THR A 34 -11.75 20.02 -7.21
N ARG A 35 -12.89 19.32 -7.20
CA ARG A 35 -13.96 19.57 -6.23
C ARG A 35 -13.55 19.19 -4.82
N LYS A 36 -12.86 18.05 -4.67
CA LYS A 36 -12.33 17.61 -3.36
C LYS A 36 -11.27 18.56 -2.84
N VAL A 37 -10.38 19.03 -3.72
CA VAL A 37 -9.34 20.00 -3.35
C VAL A 37 -9.99 21.31 -2.90
N VAL A 38 -10.95 21.85 -3.66
CA VAL A 38 -11.67 23.08 -3.30
C VAL A 38 -12.43 22.92 -1.98
N CYS A 39 -13.15 21.80 -1.78
CA CYS A 39 -13.86 21.54 -0.52
C CYS A 39 -12.90 21.45 0.67
N ALA A 40 -11.75 20.78 0.53
CA ALA A 40 -10.75 20.71 1.58
C ALA A 40 -10.15 22.09 1.91
N VAL A 41 -9.88 22.92 0.89
CA VAL A 41 -9.38 24.29 1.06
C VAL A 41 -10.44 25.15 1.76
N GLU A 42 -11.70 25.14 1.30
CA GLU A 42 -12.77 25.93 1.91
C GLU A 42 -13.05 25.51 3.37
N ASN A 43 -13.00 24.21 3.67
CA ASN A 43 -13.13 23.72 5.04
C ASN A 43 -11.98 24.18 5.94
N ALA A 44 -10.74 24.23 5.42
CA ALA A 44 -9.57 24.65 6.18
C ALA A 44 -9.55 26.16 6.48
N ILE A 45 -10.10 26.98 5.58
CA ILE A 45 -10.12 28.45 5.74
C ILE A 45 -11.34 28.98 6.50
N GLY A 46 -12.28 28.13 6.91
CA GLY A 46 -13.55 28.54 7.53
C GLY A 46 -13.40 29.35 8.82
N LEU A 47 -12.27 29.22 9.53
CA LEU A 47 -11.98 29.93 10.79
C LEU A 47 -11.09 31.18 10.61
N LEU A 48 -10.65 31.48 9.38
CA LEU A 48 -9.74 32.59 9.10
C LEU A 48 -10.50 33.91 8.87
N GLY A 49 -9.79 35.03 9.01
CA GLY A 49 -10.33 36.36 8.68
C GLY A 49 -10.66 36.50 7.19
N GLU A 50 -11.60 37.38 6.85
CA GLU A 50 -12.08 37.57 5.47
C GLU A 50 -10.96 37.84 4.46
N SER A 51 -10.01 38.70 4.83
CA SER A 51 -8.83 39.01 3.99
C SER A 51 -7.91 37.80 3.74
N GLU A 52 -7.69 36.96 4.75
CA GLU A 52 -6.82 35.78 4.64
C GLU A 52 -7.49 34.67 3.82
N ARG A 53 -8.82 34.52 3.95
CA ARG A 53 -9.61 33.58 3.13
C ARG A 53 -9.50 33.91 1.65
N ASP A 54 -9.63 35.18 1.29
CA ASP A 54 -9.56 35.61 -0.11
C ASP A 54 -8.16 35.50 -0.70
N GLU A 55 -7.11 35.71 0.10
CA GLU A 55 -5.75 35.47 -0.32
C GLU A 55 -5.49 33.97 -0.61
N VAL A 56 -5.93 33.08 0.29
CA VAL A 56 -5.79 31.63 0.11
C VAL A 56 -6.61 31.14 -1.08
N ARG A 57 -7.84 31.63 -1.27
CA ARG A 57 -8.67 31.33 -2.45
C ARG A 57 -7.97 31.75 -3.74
N THR A 58 -7.44 32.96 -3.80
CA THR A 58 -6.74 33.49 -4.98
C THR A 58 -5.52 32.64 -5.32
N ARG A 59 -4.73 32.25 -4.30
CA ARG A 59 -3.60 31.33 -4.47
C ARG A 59 -4.04 29.94 -4.95
N ALA A 60 -5.10 29.38 -4.36
CA ALA A 60 -5.64 28.07 -4.73
C ALA A 60 -6.14 28.05 -6.18
N VAL A 61 -6.87 29.08 -6.62
CA VAL A 61 -7.33 29.24 -8.01
C VAL A 61 -6.13 29.36 -8.96
N GLY A 62 -5.09 30.10 -8.57
CA GLY A 62 -3.85 30.22 -9.34
C GLY A 62 -3.15 28.87 -9.55
N ILE A 63 -3.07 28.03 -8.52
CA ILE A 63 -2.47 26.68 -8.61
C ILE A 63 -3.34 25.75 -9.44
N LEU A 64 -4.65 25.69 -9.18
CA LEU A 64 -5.59 24.81 -9.87
C LEU A 64 -5.71 25.14 -11.37
N SER A 65 -5.65 26.43 -11.72
CA SER A 65 -5.69 26.87 -13.13
C SER A 65 -4.42 26.47 -13.89
N ARG A 66 -3.25 26.42 -13.24
CA ARG A 66 -2.01 25.93 -13.84
C ARG A 66 -2.05 24.44 -14.11
N ILE A 67 -2.51 23.64 -13.13
CA ILE A 67 -2.66 22.18 -13.26
C ILE A 67 -3.55 21.79 -14.45
N ARG A 68 -4.63 22.54 -14.68
CA ARG A 68 -5.52 22.35 -15.83
C ARG A 68 -4.87 22.71 -17.17
N LYS A 69 -4.08 23.78 -17.22
CA LYS A 69 -3.43 24.27 -18.45
C LYS A 69 -2.24 23.41 -18.86
N SER A 70 -1.50 22.87 -17.90
CA SER A 70 -0.35 22.00 -18.13
C SER A 70 -0.77 20.57 -18.53
N GLY A 71 -1.89 20.43 -19.25
CA GLY A 71 -2.59 19.20 -19.61
C GLY A 71 -1.75 17.98 -19.32
N CYS A 72 -1.98 17.35 -18.16
CA CYS A 72 -1.24 16.16 -17.75
C CYS A 72 -1.27 15.22 -18.95
N GLN A 73 -0.13 15.07 -19.62
CA GLN A 73 -0.04 14.29 -20.84
C GLN A 73 -0.65 12.95 -20.50
N GLN A 74 -1.63 12.51 -21.31
CA GLN A 74 -2.17 11.17 -21.20
C GLN A 74 -0.97 10.23 -21.28
N VAL A 75 -0.51 9.74 -20.12
CA VAL A 75 0.70 8.90 -20.04
C VAL A 75 0.44 7.56 -20.75
N LEU A 76 -0.85 7.24 -20.93
CA LEU A 76 -1.36 6.07 -21.62
C LEU A 76 -2.00 6.45 -22.95
N SER A 77 -1.71 5.64 -23.97
CA SER A 77 -2.47 5.65 -25.23
C SER A 77 -3.89 5.10 -25.04
N GLU A 78 -4.81 5.45 -25.94
CA GLU A 78 -6.18 4.87 -25.94
C GLU A 78 -6.15 3.34 -26.01
N ASP A 79 -5.19 2.77 -26.74
CA ASP A 79 -5.03 1.33 -26.87
C ASP A 79 -4.51 0.69 -25.57
N GLU A 80 -3.64 1.38 -24.84
CA GLU A 80 -3.20 0.95 -23.51
C GLU A 80 -4.35 1.01 -22.50
N GLU A 81 -5.19 2.04 -22.55
CA GLU A 81 -6.39 2.09 -21.69
C GLU A 81 -7.38 0.95 -22.00
N LYS A 82 -7.58 0.64 -23.28
CA LYS A 82 -8.43 -0.49 -23.71
C LYS A 82 -7.82 -1.80 -23.24
N ALA A 83 -6.51 -1.97 -23.37
CA ALA A 83 -5.79 -3.15 -22.88
C ALA A 83 -5.97 -3.33 -21.36
N ILE A 84 -5.82 -2.27 -20.56
CA ILE A 84 -6.05 -2.33 -19.10
C ILE A 84 -7.48 -2.78 -18.79
N LYS A 85 -8.47 -2.22 -19.49
CA LYS A 85 -9.88 -2.59 -19.32
C LYS A 85 -10.13 -4.04 -19.75
N ALA A 86 -9.48 -4.52 -20.81
CA ALA A 86 -9.59 -5.89 -21.30
C ALA A 86 -9.00 -6.89 -20.29
N LEU A 87 -7.76 -6.65 -19.84
CA LEU A 87 -7.09 -7.45 -18.81
C LEU A 87 -7.92 -7.50 -17.51
N HIS A 88 -8.45 -6.37 -17.06
CA HIS A 88 -9.28 -6.30 -15.85
C HIS A 88 -10.62 -7.06 -15.99
N LYS A 89 -11.20 -7.10 -17.19
CA LYS A 89 -12.43 -7.87 -17.45
C LYS A 89 -12.16 -9.37 -17.51
N ASN A 90 -10.96 -9.78 -17.91
CA ASN A 90 -10.61 -11.18 -18.04
C ASN A 90 -10.29 -11.82 -16.68
N LYS A 91 -11.31 -12.42 -16.06
CA LYS A 91 -11.16 -13.14 -14.78
C LYS A 91 -10.51 -14.52 -14.91
N LYS A 92 -10.22 -15.00 -16.13
CA LYS A 92 -9.60 -16.31 -16.37
C LYS A 92 -8.09 -16.28 -16.16
N ILE A 93 -7.48 -15.10 -16.18
CA ILE A 93 -6.06 -14.91 -15.98
C ILE A 93 -5.77 -14.28 -14.62
N ALA A 94 -4.59 -14.55 -14.08
CA ALA A 94 -4.03 -13.94 -12.90
C ALA A 94 -2.73 -13.23 -13.30
N VAL A 95 -2.70 -11.91 -13.09
CA VAL A 95 -1.50 -11.08 -13.31
C VAL A 95 -0.87 -10.80 -11.96
N LEU A 96 0.37 -11.23 -11.77
CA LEU A 96 1.03 -11.21 -10.46
C LEU A 96 2.45 -10.64 -10.60
N PRO A 97 2.96 -9.93 -9.58
CA PRO A 97 4.39 -9.65 -9.50
C PRO A 97 5.12 -10.97 -9.22
N ALA A 98 6.26 -11.18 -9.87
CA ALA A 98 7.13 -12.29 -9.52
C ALA A 98 7.72 -12.08 -8.12
N ASP A 99 7.95 -13.18 -7.40
CA ASP A 99 8.62 -13.16 -6.08
C ASP A 99 10.06 -12.64 -6.18
N LYS A 100 10.72 -12.89 -7.31
CA LYS A 100 12.10 -12.47 -7.57
C LYS A 100 12.17 -11.53 -8.77
N GLY A 101 12.42 -10.26 -8.49
CA GLY A 101 12.77 -9.24 -9.49
C GLY A 101 11.58 -8.46 -10.09
N ASP A 102 11.92 -7.58 -11.04
CA ASP A 102 10.99 -6.70 -11.76
C ASP A 102 10.31 -7.43 -12.92
N VAL A 103 9.66 -8.56 -12.61
CA VAL A 103 8.96 -9.39 -13.60
C VAL A 103 7.48 -9.44 -13.27
N THR A 104 6.64 -9.21 -14.28
CA THR A 104 5.19 -9.46 -14.21
C THR A 104 4.89 -10.81 -14.83
N VAL A 105 4.26 -11.71 -14.07
CA VAL A 105 3.89 -13.05 -14.54
C VAL A 105 2.38 -13.10 -14.79
N VAL A 106 1.99 -13.67 -15.94
CA VAL A 106 0.59 -13.93 -16.28
C VAL A 106 0.35 -15.43 -16.28
N LEU A 107 -0.63 -15.89 -15.52
CA LEU A 107 -0.99 -17.30 -15.36
C LEU A 107 -2.48 -17.50 -15.58
N ASP A 108 -2.88 -18.73 -15.94
CA ASP A 108 -4.29 -19.10 -15.85
C ASP A 108 -4.72 -19.14 -14.38
N ARG A 109 -5.91 -18.63 -14.09
CA ARG A 109 -6.42 -18.49 -12.72
C ARG A 109 -6.61 -19.84 -12.03
N SER A 110 -7.10 -20.84 -12.76
CA SER A 110 -7.24 -22.21 -12.25
C SER A 110 -5.88 -22.81 -11.87
N THR A 111 -4.88 -22.65 -12.73
CA THR A 111 -3.51 -23.13 -12.46
C THR A 111 -2.90 -22.45 -11.25
N TYR A 112 -3.10 -21.13 -11.11
CA TYR A 112 -2.66 -20.39 -9.93
C TYR A 112 -3.35 -20.88 -8.65
N GLU A 113 -4.67 -21.01 -8.65
CA GLU A 113 -5.44 -21.43 -7.47
C GLU A 113 -5.09 -22.86 -7.04
N SER A 114 -4.92 -23.79 -7.99
CA SER A 114 -4.48 -25.15 -7.72
C SER A 114 -3.09 -25.19 -7.09
N LYS A 115 -2.11 -24.51 -7.69
CA LYS A 115 -0.73 -24.46 -7.15
C LYS A 115 -0.67 -23.79 -5.80
N MET A 116 -1.43 -22.72 -5.60
CA MET A 116 -1.46 -22.03 -4.32
C MET A 116 -2.04 -22.93 -3.21
N THR A 117 -3.09 -23.68 -3.53
CA THR A 117 -3.70 -24.62 -2.59
C THR A 117 -2.76 -25.79 -2.29
N GLU A 118 -2.04 -26.29 -3.29
CA GLU A 118 -1.02 -27.32 -3.13
C GLU A 118 0.12 -26.87 -2.20
N ILE A 119 0.70 -25.70 -2.45
CA ILE A 119 1.80 -25.16 -1.64
C ILE A 119 1.37 -24.87 -0.21
N VAL A 120 0.21 -24.23 -0.02
CA VAL A 120 -0.31 -23.88 1.32
C VAL A 120 -0.81 -25.12 2.07
N GLY A 121 -1.27 -26.14 1.35
CA GLY A 121 -1.74 -27.40 1.91
C GLY A 121 -0.63 -28.36 2.30
N ASP A 122 0.64 -28.08 1.94
CA ASP A 122 1.77 -28.94 2.26
C ASP A 122 2.12 -28.88 3.75
N CYS A 123 1.56 -29.84 4.49
CA CYS A 123 1.84 -30.06 5.91
C CYS A 123 3.20 -30.75 6.16
N THR A 124 3.94 -31.17 5.13
CA THR A 124 5.27 -31.77 5.29
C THR A 124 6.35 -30.69 5.44
N THR A 125 6.27 -29.62 4.65
CA THR A 125 7.20 -28.49 4.71
C THR A 125 6.73 -27.40 5.66
N TYR A 126 5.42 -27.13 5.74
CA TYR A 126 4.87 -25.99 6.50
C TYR A 126 4.01 -26.45 7.67
N ALA A 127 4.13 -25.75 8.81
CA ALA A 127 3.31 -25.98 9.99
C ALA A 127 2.21 -24.91 10.11
N LYS A 128 0.96 -25.36 10.30
CA LYS A 128 -0.18 -24.48 10.48
C LYS A 128 -0.11 -23.77 11.83
N ILE A 129 -0.07 -22.44 11.80
CA ILE A 129 -0.11 -21.59 13.00
C ILE A 129 -1.55 -21.13 13.28
N ASN A 130 -1.97 -21.19 14.55
CA ASN A 130 -3.35 -20.81 14.96
C ASN A 130 -3.50 -19.31 15.24
N LYS A 131 -2.39 -18.62 15.51
CA LYS A 131 -2.33 -17.19 15.82
C LYS A 131 -1.03 -16.62 15.28
N ASP A 132 -1.06 -15.36 14.90
CA ASP A 132 0.14 -14.64 14.49
C ASP A 132 1.21 -14.67 15.59
N PRO A 133 2.42 -15.23 15.33
CA PRO A 133 3.48 -15.31 16.32
C PRO A 133 4.19 -13.96 16.55
N THR A 134 3.94 -12.94 15.73
CA THR A 134 4.69 -11.67 15.72
C THR A 134 4.76 -11.02 17.09
N SER A 135 3.64 -10.89 17.80
CA SER A 135 3.61 -10.29 19.15
C SER A 135 4.46 -11.07 20.16
N LYS A 136 4.44 -12.41 20.10
CA LYS A 136 5.25 -13.27 20.98
C LYS A 136 6.73 -13.11 20.69
N VAL A 137 7.10 -13.13 19.41
CA VAL A 137 8.50 -12.95 18.97
C VAL A 137 9.00 -11.56 19.36
N GLN A 138 8.19 -10.51 19.14
CA GLN A 138 8.54 -9.14 19.50
C GLN A 138 8.74 -8.98 21.01
N THR A 139 7.83 -9.51 21.82
CA THR A 139 7.94 -9.46 23.29
C THR A 139 9.17 -10.22 23.77
N GLY A 140 9.46 -11.38 23.18
CA GLY A 140 10.67 -12.16 23.47
C GLY A 140 11.94 -11.39 23.14
N LEU A 141 12.01 -10.79 21.94
CA LEU A 141 13.13 -9.96 21.51
C LEU A 141 13.34 -8.76 22.43
N GLN A 142 12.27 -8.03 22.79
CA GLN A 142 12.35 -6.90 23.71
C GLN A 142 12.90 -7.29 25.08
N LYS A 143 12.51 -8.46 25.60
CA LYS A 143 13.04 -8.98 26.87
C LYS A 143 14.52 -9.31 26.78
N THR A 144 14.93 -10.03 25.72
CA THR A 144 16.35 -10.37 25.50
C THR A 144 17.21 -9.12 25.35
N LEU A 145 16.74 -8.14 24.55
CA LEU A 145 17.42 -6.86 24.40
C LEU A 145 17.53 -6.12 25.73
N SER A 146 16.44 -6.02 26.49
CA SER A 146 16.43 -5.36 27.80
C SER A 146 17.43 -6.00 28.77
N SER A 147 17.50 -7.34 28.81
CA SER A 147 18.48 -8.08 29.61
C SER A 147 19.91 -7.76 29.20
N ILE A 148 20.21 -7.75 27.90
CA ILE A 148 21.55 -7.42 27.39
C ILE A 148 21.90 -5.98 27.76
N PHE A 149 20.99 -5.03 27.53
CA PHE A 149 21.17 -3.62 27.90
C PHE A 149 21.43 -3.41 29.40
N GLN A 150 20.83 -4.23 30.26
CA GLN A 150 21.07 -4.17 31.70
C GLN A 150 22.47 -4.66 32.07
N THR A 151 22.94 -5.76 31.46
CA THR A 151 24.26 -6.38 31.71
C THR A 151 25.46 -5.61 31.15
N LEU A 152 25.25 -4.66 30.23
CA LEU A 152 26.34 -3.88 29.65
C LEU A 152 26.94 -2.89 30.67
N PRO A 153 28.28 -2.69 30.68
CA PRO A 153 28.91 -1.66 31.51
C PRO A 153 28.51 -0.26 31.06
N ALA A 154 28.49 0.71 31.98
CA ALA A 154 28.05 2.09 31.73
C ALA A 154 28.84 2.81 30.61
N SER A 155 30.06 2.36 30.30
CA SER A 155 30.87 2.82 29.18
C SER A 155 30.28 2.46 27.80
N ALA A 156 29.57 1.33 27.69
CA ALA A 156 28.91 0.87 26.47
C ALA A 156 27.49 1.42 26.28
N LYS A 157 26.88 1.99 27.34
CA LYS A 157 25.54 2.63 27.30
C LYS A 157 25.54 4.01 26.64
N LYS A 158 26.69 4.50 26.18
CA LYS A 158 26.86 5.78 25.48
C LYS A 158 26.96 5.61 23.95
N VAL A 159 26.06 4.84 23.35
CA VAL A 159 25.87 4.92 21.89
C VAL A 159 24.73 5.89 21.65
N LYS A 160 25.05 7.18 21.44
CA LYS A 160 24.10 8.12 20.83
C LYS A 160 23.91 7.68 19.38
N LEU A 161 22.80 7.01 19.09
CA LEU A 161 22.37 6.82 17.71
C LEU A 161 22.22 8.22 17.07
N PRO A 162 22.87 8.50 15.93
CA PRO A 162 22.72 9.79 15.27
C PRO A 162 21.24 10.00 14.94
N ALA A 163 20.75 11.24 15.09
CA ALA A 163 19.33 11.58 14.97
C ALA A 163 18.67 11.05 13.68
N ALA A 164 19.44 10.92 12.60
CA ALA A 164 19.03 10.31 11.34
C ALA A 164 18.50 8.87 11.47
N VAL A 165 19.07 8.05 12.37
CA VAL A 165 18.65 6.66 12.58
C VAL A 165 17.32 6.59 13.35
N HIS A 166 17.10 7.53 14.28
CA HIS A 166 15.86 7.64 15.03
C HIS A 166 14.70 8.11 14.13
N GLN A 167 15.00 9.02 13.20
CA GLN A 167 14.04 9.48 12.21
C GLN A 167 13.71 8.37 11.19
N TRP A 168 14.70 7.57 10.79
CA TRP A 168 14.47 6.42 9.91
C TRP A 168 13.58 5.34 10.55
N PHE A 169 13.75 5.04 11.85
CA PHE A 169 12.87 4.11 12.58
C PHE A 169 11.43 4.63 12.72
N CYS A 170 11.23 5.94 12.85
CA CYS A 170 9.90 6.54 12.93
C CYS A 170 9.24 6.83 11.56
N SER A 171 10.02 6.93 10.48
CA SER A 171 9.52 7.21 9.13
C SER A 171 9.34 5.97 8.26
N SER A 172 9.84 4.80 8.69
CA SER A 172 9.58 3.54 8.00
C SER A 172 8.21 3.02 8.40
N ASP A 173 7.24 3.14 7.50
CA ASP A 173 5.92 2.50 7.54
C ASP A 173 6.05 0.95 7.62
N ILE A 174 6.43 0.40 8.78
CA ILE A 174 6.03 -0.97 9.13
C ILE A 174 4.65 -0.85 9.78
N ARG A 175 3.63 -0.68 8.93
CA ARG A 175 2.23 -0.79 9.33
C ARG A 175 1.90 -2.24 9.59
N PHE A 176 2.07 -2.69 10.83
CA PHE A 176 1.28 -3.79 11.34
C PHE A 176 -0.08 -3.19 11.73
N THR A 177 -1.11 -3.50 10.94
CA THR A 177 -2.47 -3.02 11.19
C THR A 177 -3.03 -3.68 12.45
N GLU A 178 -3.00 -2.98 13.58
CA GLU A 178 -3.90 -3.25 14.71
C GLU A 178 -5.25 -2.57 14.43
N ASP A 179 -6.09 -3.25 13.66
CA ASP A 179 -7.49 -2.88 13.53
C ASP A 179 -8.37 -4.12 13.76
N SER A 180 -8.51 -4.50 15.03
CA SER A 180 -9.66 -5.26 15.56
C SER A 180 -9.50 -5.55 17.04
N GLN A 181 -9.85 -4.57 17.91
CA GLN A 181 -10.44 -4.82 19.25
C GLN A 181 -11.11 -3.55 19.80
N LYS A 182 -12.12 -3.02 19.11
CA LYS A 182 -13.16 -2.17 19.72
C LYS A 182 -14.54 -2.44 19.11
N ARG A 183 -15.00 -3.68 19.19
CA ARG A 183 -16.42 -4.03 19.19
C ARG A 183 -16.57 -5.21 20.15
N ASN A 184 -17.18 -4.95 21.32
CA ASN A 184 -17.82 -5.87 22.26
C ASN A 184 -17.45 -5.55 23.73
N ALA A 185 -18.13 -4.57 24.32
CA ALA A 185 -18.40 -4.52 25.76
C ALA A 185 -19.46 -3.45 26.06
N SER A 186 -20.74 -3.77 25.83
CA SER A 186 -21.89 -3.11 26.47
C SER A 186 -23.14 -3.94 26.22
N LYS A 187 -23.25 -5.06 26.95
CA LYS A 187 -24.50 -5.76 27.20
C LYS A 187 -24.33 -6.57 28.49
N THR A 188 -24.58 -5.92 29.62
CA THR A 188 -24.99 -6.60 30.85
C THR A 188 -26.29 -5.96 31.30
N HIS A 189 -27.33 -6.79 31.20
CA HIS A 189 -28.68 -6.62 31.66
C HIS A 189 -28.67 -6.41 33.18
N SER A 190 -29.36 -5.39 33.69
CA SER A 190 -29.86 -5.38 35.07
C SER A 190 -31.35 -5.11 35.00
N ARG A 191 -32.14 -6.10 35.41
CA ARG A 191 -33.59 -6.09 35.62
C ARG A 191 -33.79 -6.68 37.03
N PHE A 192 -34.87 -6.23 37.70
CA PHE A 192 -35.27 -6.46 39.11
C PHE A 192 -34.66 -5.40 40.06
N HIS A 193 -35.41 -4.56 40.77
CA HIS A 193 -36.83 -4.54 41.16
C HIS A 193 -37.59 -3.31 40.64
#